data_AF-Q5JK90-F1
#
_entry.id   AF-Q5JK90-F1
#
_cell.length_a   1.000
_cell.length_b   1.000
_cell.length_c   1.000
_cell.angle_alpha   90.00
_cell.angle_beta   90.00
_cell.angle_gamma   90.00
#
_symmetry.space_group_name_H-M   'P 1'
#
loop_
_entity.id
_entity.type
_entity.pdbx_description
1 polymer ?
#
loop_
_entity_poly.entity_id
_entity_poly.type
_entity_poly.pdbx_seq_one_letter_code
_entity_poly.pdbx_strand_id
1 'polypeptide(L)'
;MQQQQHPAPGAEFVADRDAARAEVERALGGYSFRDGGALLLEDALTHSVHPRDEAGGRARHQRLEFLGDAALGLAFATIFYRDDPGLDQGDLTVLRSANVSTQKLARVAVRRRLYPLLRRYNCAPQDHEVSRFTKSVEGPYSGDPIEGPRVLADIVEAIVGAVYLDSKLDLEVLQKVAKLLCEPIITKKALLEDPESMLNELGGEHREDLEIKILAWRKVANVVDDGREQAITTSGLGNGSEDEVGKLRTIRIEEA
;
A
#
# COMPACT_ATOMS: atom_id res chain seq x y z
N MET A 1 43.13 17.87 16.33
CA MET A 1 41.69 17.55 16.27
C MET A 1 41.34 17.27 14.83
N GLN A 2 41.11 16.01 14.46
CA GLN A 2 40.63 15.67 13.11
C GLN A 2 39.17 16.11 13.04
N GLN A 3 38.89 17.11 12.21
CA GLN A 3 37.51 17.49 11.89
C GLN A 3 36.90 16.37 11.06
N GLN A 4 35.93 15.65 11.63
CA GLN A 4 35.04 14.80 10.87
C GLN A 4 34.26 15.72 9.92
N GLN A 5 34.58 15.63 8.64
CA GLN A 5 33.79 16.26 7.59
C GLN A 5 32.42 15.58 7.55
N HIS A 6 31.40 16.24 8.08
CA HIS A 6 30.03 15.88 7.78
C HIS A 6 29.79 16.15 6.29
N PRO A 7 29.31 15.18 5.51
CA PRO A 7 28.97 15.41 4.11
C PRO A 7 27.85 16.45 4.04
N ALA A 8 28.00 17.42 3.12
CA ALA A 8 27.05 18.49 2.92
C ALA A 8 25.65 17.91 2.57
N PRO A 9 24.56 18.42 3.16
CA PRO A 9 23.22 17.93 2.89
C PRO A 9 22.84 18.28 1.43
N GLY A 10 22.70 17.25 0.58
CA GLY A 10 22.20 17.41 -0.78
C GLY A 10 22.85 16.52 -1.86
N ALA A 11 23.81 15.65 -1.53
CA ALA A 11 24.64 14.96 -2.55
C ALA A 11 24.63 13.42 -2.51
N GLU A 12 23.53 12.77 -2.09
CA GLU A 12 23.37 11.31 -2.24
C GLU A 12 22.26 10.98 -3.25
N PHE A 13 22.52 11.26 -4.52
CA PHE A 13 21.77 10.66 -5.62
C PHE A 13 22.63 9.54 -6.22
N VAL A 14 22.04 8.37 -6.48
CA VAL A 14 22.71 7.36 -7.32
C VAL A 14 22.76 7.91 -8.73
N ALA A 15 23.89 8.52 -9.11
CA ALA A 15 24.09 9.10 -10.43
C ALA A 15 23.87 8.06 -11.57
N ASP A 16 24.06 6.78 -11.26
CA ASP A 16 23.96 5.68 -12.19
C ASP A 16 22.53 5.13 -12.31
N ARG A 17 21.96 5.24 -13.53
CA ARG A 17 20.62 4.74 -13.85
C ARG A 17 20.52 3.22 -13.73
N ASP A 18 21.58 2.49 -14.06
CA ASP A 18 21.57 1.03 -14.03
C ASP A 18 21.60 0.52 -12.59
N ALA A 19 22.37 1.17 -11.72
CA ALA A 19 22.38 0.89 -10.29
C ALA A 19 21.01 1.19 -9.65
N ALA A 20 20.43 2.36 -9.94
CA ALA A 20 19.09 2.71 -9.43
C ALA A 20 18.02 1.72 -9.91
N ARG A 21 18.11 1.29 -11.16
CA ARG A 21 17.23 0.25 -11.71
C ARG A 21 17.36 -1.07 -10.96
N ALA A 22 18.58 -1.58 -10.76
CA ALA A 22 18.81 -2.83 -10.06
C ALA A 22 18.25 -2.80 -8.62
N GLU A 23 18.37 -1.66 -7.93
CA GLU A 23 17.83 -1.47 -6.59
C GLU A 23 16.29 -1.50 -6.58
N VAL A 24 15.62 -0.88 -7.56
CA VAL A 24 14.17 -0.96 -7.69
C VAL A 24 13.70 -2.38 -8.05
N GLU A 25 14.33 -3.04 -9.03
CA GLU A 25 13.98 -4.41 -9.42
C GLU A 25 14.09 -5.39 -8.25
N ARG A 26 15.10 -5.19 -7.38
CA ARG A 26 15.24 -5.92 -6.11
C ARG A 26 14.11 -5.62 -5.14
N ALA A 27 13.72 -4.36 -4.98
CA ALA A 27 12.59 -3.95 -4.14
C ALA A 27 11.23 -4.51 -4.63
N LEU A 28 11.08 -4.70 -5.94
CA LEU A 28 9.90 -5.29 -6.59
C LEU A 28 9.86 -6.83 -6.54
N GLY A 29 10.74 -7.46 -5.75
CA GLY A 29 10.78 -8.91 -5.60
C GLY A 29 11.29 -9.65 -6.85
N GLY A 30 12.19 -9.02 -7.62
CA GLY A 30 12.82 -9.61 -8.80
C GLY A 30 12.04 -9.40 -10.10
N TYR A 31 11.10 -8.45 -10.14
CA TYR A 31 10.56 -7.97 -11.41
C TYR A 31 11.65 -7.25 -12.19
N SER A 32 11.89 -7.67 -13.43
CA SER A 32 12.84 -7.01 -14.33
C SER A 32 12.09 -6.30 -15.44
N PHE A 33 12.38 -5.01 -15.61
CA PHE A 33 11.79 -4.21 -16.68
C PHE A 33 12.26 -4.72 -18.05
N ARG A 34 11.34 -4.81 -19.01
CA ARG A 34 11.65 -5.26 -20.38
C ARG A 34 12.36 -4.16 -21.17
N ASP A 35 12.77 -4.49 -22.40
CA ASP A 35 13.30 -3.50 -23.34
C ASP A 35 12.27 -2.38 -23.59
N GLY A 36 12.66 -1.14 -23.31
CA GLY A 36 11.77 0.04 -23.28
C GLY A 36 11.18 0.38 -21.91
N GLY A 37 11.02 -0.62 -21.03
CA GLY A 37 10.59 -0.43 -19.64
C GLY A 37 11.56 0.38 -18.79
N ALA A 38 12.86 0.35 -19.14
CA ALA A 38 13.87 1.18 -18.49
C ALA A 38 13.55 2.69 -18.55
N LEU A 39 12.92 3.16 -19.64
CA LEU A 39 12.49 4.56 -19.76
C LEU A 39 11.30 4.87 -18.86
N LEU A 40 10.36 3.93 -18.71
CA LEU A 40 9.23 4.07 -17.78
C LEU A 40 9.72 4.17 -16.33
N LEU A 41 10.69 3.34 -15.95
CA LEU A 41 11.30 3.41 -14.62
C LEU A 41 12.09 4.72 -14.43
N GLU A 42 12.81 5.17 -15.45
CA GLU A 42 13.49 6.46 -15.41
C GLU A 42 12.51 7.62 -15.18
N ASP A 43 11.38 7.63 -15.88
CA ASP A 43 10.31 8.62 -15.68
C ASP A 43 9.70 8.51 -14.28
N ALA A 44 9.46 7.29 -13.78
CA ALA A 44 8.98 7.05 -12.41
C ALA A 44 9.96 7.56 -11.34
N LEU A 45 11.26 7.56 -11.61
CA LEU A 45 12.29 8.05 -10.69
C LEU A 45 12.67 9.52 -10.94
N THR A 46 11.89 10.29 -11.70
CA THR A 46 12.18 11.70 -12.01
C THR A 46 11.07 12.65 -11.53
N HIS A 47 11.04 12.92 -10.23
CA HIS A 47 10.03 13.77 -9.58
C HIS A 47 10.16 15.27 -9.93
N SER A 48 11.40 15.80 -9.94
CA SER A 48 11.65 17.17 -10.37
C SER A 48 12.95 17.25 -11.16
N VAL A 49 12.91 18.05 -12.21
CA VAL A 49 14.07 18.36 -13.04
C VAL A 49 14.51 19.79 -12.76
N HIS A 50 15.77 20.10 -13.05
CA HIS A 50 16.25 21.48 -12.98
C HIS A 50 15.30 22.38 -13.77
N PRO A 51 15.00 23.61 -13.31
CA PRO A 51 14.21 24.61 -14.03
C PRO A 51 14.44 24.72 -15.55
N ARG A 52 15.64 24.40 -16.01
CA ARG A 52 16.01 24.46 -17.43
C ARG A 52 15.45 23.32 -18.28
N ASP A 53 14.98 22.23 -17.67
CA ASP A 53 14.38 21.04 -18.31
C ASP A 53 12.86 20.93 -18.08
N GLU A 54 12.22 22.04 -17.69
CA GLU A 54 10.92 22.15 -16.99
C GLU A 54 9.70 21.45 -17.58
N ALA A 55 9.69 21.00 -18.85
CA ALA A 55 8.48 20.51 -19.49
C ALA A 55 8.28 18.98 -19.45
N GLY A 56 9.31 18.19 -19.15
CA GLY A 56 9.28 16.75 -19.43
C GLY A 56 9.12 15.82 -18.22
N GLY A 57 10.15 15.77 -17.38
CA GLY A 57 10.31 14.70 -16.38
C GLY A 57 9.21 14.67 -15.34
N ARG A 58 8.95 15.80 -14.68
CA ARG A 58 7.91 15.91 -13.66
C ARG A 58 6.52 15.52 -14.18
N ALA A 59 6.18 15.96 -15.39
CA ALA A 59 4.89 15.61 -16.00
C ALA A 59 4.80 14.11 -16.31
N ARG A 60 5.89 13.46 -16.71
CA ARG A 60 5.92 12.01 -16.94
C ARG A 60 5.81 11.22 -15.64
N HIS A 61 6.51 11.65 -14.57
CA HIS A 61 6.36 11.09 -13.23
C HIS A 61 4.91 11.17 -12.73
N GLN A 62 4.29 12.35 -12.78
CA GLN A 62 2.90 12.55 -12.32
C GLN A 62 1.87 11.74 -13.13
N ARG A 63 2.13 11.48 -14.42
CA ARG A 63 1.29 10.59 -15.23
C ARG A 63 1.40 9.13 -14.79
N LEU A 64 2.59 8.71 -14.39
CA LEU A 64 2.83 7.37 -13.85
C LEU A 64 2.25 7.23 -12.44
N GLU A 65 2.39 8.25 -11.59
CA GLU A 65 1.74 8.37 -10.26
C GLU A 65 0.22 8.18 -10.41
N PHE A 66 -0.42 9.00 -11.25
CA PHE A 66 -1.86 8.92 -11.51
C PHE A 66 -2.33 7.52 -11.95
N LEU A 67 -1.59 6.87 -12.84
CA LEU A 67 -1.92 5.50 -13.26
C LEU A 67 -1.67 4.50 -12.13
N GLY A 68 -0.58 4.70 -11.39
CA GLY A 68 -0.11 3.85 -10.30
C GLY A 68 -1.06 3.76 -9.14
N ASP A 69 -1.62 4.89 -8.70
CA ASP A 69 -2.66 4.96 -7.67
C ASP A 69 -3.86 4.08 -8.04
N ALA A 70 -4.42 4.30 -9.23
CA ALA A 70 -5.54 3.50 -9.73
C ALA A 70 -5.19 2.01 -9.88
N ALA A 71 -3.98 1.71 -10.37
CA ALA A 71 -3.51 0.34 -10.55
C ALA A 71 -3.34 -0.38 -9.19
N LEU A 72 -2.75 0.28 -8.20
CA LEU A 72 -2.54 -0.28 -6.87
C LEU A 72 -3.88 -0.52 -6.15
N GLY A 73 -4.82 0.42 -6.29
CA GLY A 73 -6.19 0.27 -5.81
C GLY A 73 -6.90 -0.95 -6.43
N LEU A 74 -6.76 -1.15 -7.75
CA LEU A 74 -7.28 -2.33 -8.44
C LEU A 74 -6.61 -3.62 -7.96
N ALA A 75 -5.28 -3.62 -7.83
CA ALA A 75 -4.52 -4.78 -7.39
C ALA A 75 -5.00 -5.26 -6.00
N PHE A 76 -5.07 -4.38 -5.01
CA PHE A 76 -5.54 -4.74 -3.67
C PHE A 76 -7.03 -5.09 -3.63
N ALA A 77 -7.88 -4.40 -4.39
CA ALA A 77 -9.29 -4.75 -4.49
C ALA A 77 -9.49 -6.19 -4.98
N THR A 78 -8.77 -6.58 -6.04
CA THR A 78 -8.86 -7.95 -6.58
C THR A 78 -8.18 -8.96 -5.65
N ILE A 79 -7.06 -8.62 -5.00
CA ILE A 79 -6.41 -9.48 -4.00
C ILE A 79 -7.38 -9.81 -2.87
N PHE A 80 -8.00 -8.82 -2.25
CA PHE A 80 -8.91 -9.06 -1.12
C PHE A 80 -10.19 -9.76 -1.52
N TYR A 81 -10.77 -9.39 -2.67
CA TYR A 81 -11.95 -10.06 -3.21
C TYR A 81 -11.72 -11.57 -3.43
N ARG A 82 -10.54 -11.94 -3.95
CA ARG A 82 -10.20 -13.33 -4.23
C ARG A 82 -9.75 -14.10 -3.00
N ASP A 83 -8.87 -13.49 -2.20
CA ASP A 83 -8.12 -14.21 -1.17
C ASP A 83 -8.92 -14.37 0.14
N ASP A 84 -9.95 -13.54 0.38
CA ASP A 84 -10.89 -13.69 1.52
C ASP A 84 -12.35 -13.45 1.08
N PRO A 85 -13.04 -14.50 0.58
CA PRO A 85 -14.45 -14.42 0.18
C PRO A 85 -15.43 -14.07 1.30
N GLY A 86 -14.99 -14.06 2.56
CA GLY A 86 -15.81 -13.72 3.72
C GLY A 86 -15.88 -12.21 4.02
N LEU A 87 -15.14 -11.37 3.29
CA LEU A 87 -15.17 -9.92 3.45
C LEU A 87 -16.40 -9.32 2.77
N ASP A 88 -17.12 -8.46 3.50
CA ASP A 88 -18.18 -7.64 2.91
C ASP A 88 -17.62 -6.42 2.16
N GLN A 89 -18.49 -5.66 1.49
CA GLN A 89 -18.09 -4.47 0.74
C GLN A 89 -17.39 -3.42 1.61
N GLY A 90 -17.83 -3.26 2.86
CA GLY A 90 -17.25 -2.30 3.80
C GLY A 90 -15.84 -2.74 4.22
N ASP A 91 -15.66 -4.03 4.52
CA ASP A 91 -14.38 -4.64 4.84
C ASP A 91 -13.38 -4.47 3.68
N LEU A 92 -13.80 -4.80 2.45
CA LEU A 92 -13.00 -4.64 1.24
C LEU A 92 -12.56 -3.18 1.04
N THR A 93 -13.46 -2.23 1.28
CA THR A 93 -13.19 -0.80 1.11
C THR A 93 -12.15 -0.32 2.12
N VAL A 94 -12.34 -0.63 3.40
CA VAL A 94 -11.43 -0.19 4.48
C VAL A 94 -10.04 -0.83 4.30
N LEU A 95 -9.97 -2.14 4.01
CA LEU A 95 -8.70 -2.82 3.79
C LEU A 95 -7.96 -2.30 2.55
N ARG A 96 -8.67 -2.05 1.44
CA ARG A 96 -8.07 -1.44 0.25
C ARG A 96 -7.50 -0.08 0.58
N SER A 97 -8.30 0.83 1.16
CA SER A 97 -7.86 2.19 1.49
C SER A 97 -6.67 2.19 2.45
N ALA A 98 -6.65 1.30 3.44
CA ALA A 98 -5.50 1.14 4.33
C ALA A 98 -4.20 0.79 3.58
N ASN A 99 -4.25 -0.16 2.63
CA ASN A 99 -3.06 -0.61 1.92
C ASN A 99 -2.53 0.37 0.86
N VAL A 100 -3.37 1.31 0.41
CA VAL A 100 -2.99 2.37 -0.55
C VAL A 100 -2.95 3.76 0.08
N SER A 101 -3.07 3.84 1.40
CA SER A 101 -2.99 5.12 2.13
C SER A 101 -1.62 5.78 1.97
N THR A 102 -1.59 7.11 2.02
CA THR A 102 -0.33 7.86 1.88
C THR A 102 0.66 7.43 2.95
N GLN A 103 0.21 7.30 4.20
CA GLN A 103 1.04 6.80 5.29
C GLN A 103 1.64 5.41 5.01
N LYS A 104 0.83 4.45 4.54
CA LYS A 104 1.28 3.09 4.26
C LYS A 104 2.34 3.08 3.16
N LEU A 105 2.08 3.77 2.05
CA LEU A 105 3.00 3.82 0.91
C LEU A 105 4.27 4.61 1.23
N ALA A 106 4.17 5.65 2.05
CA ALA A 106 5.35 6.38 2.52
C ALA A 106 6.30 5.47 3.32
N ARG A 107 5.75 4.63 4.22
CA ARG A 107 6.57 3.64 4.94
C ARG A 107 7.14 2.56 4.01
N VAL A 108 6.41 2.17 2.95
CA VAL A 108 6.94 1.27 1.91
C VAL A 108 8.16 1.90 1.24
N ALA A 109 8.09 3.15 0.81
CA ALA A 109 9.24 3.83 0.21
C ALA A 109 10.46 3.90 1.13
N VAL A 110 10.24 4.10 2.44
CA VAL A 110 11.31 4.04 3.46
C VAL A 110 11.90 2.63 3.56
N ARG A 111 11.07 1.61 3.81
CA ARG A 111 11.52 0.21 3.97
C ARG A 111 12.28 -0.30 2.73
N ARG A 112 11.90 0.19 1.55
CA ARG A 112 12.50 -0.19 0.26
C ARG A 112 13.62 0.77 -0.19
N ARG A 113 13.91 1.81 0.59
CA ARG A 113 14.93 2.84 0.30
C ARG A 113 14.79 3.44 -1.11
N LEU A 114 13.57 3.80 -1.49
CA LEU A 114 13.29 4.35 -2.82
C LEU A 114 13.63 5.83 -2.95
N TYR A 115 13.53 6.60 -1.86
CA TYR A 115 13.77 8.04 -1.89
C TYR A 115 15.20 8.44 -2.34
N PRO A 116 16.29 7.76 -1.93
CA PRO A 116 17.63 8.02 -2.47
C PRO A 116 17.76 7.81 -3.99
N LEU A 117 16.87 7.00 -4.59
CA LEU A 117 16.86 6.72 -6.03
C LEU A 117 16.10 7.80 -6.83
N LEU A 118 15.32 8.65 -6.15
CA LEU A 118 14.51 9.69 -6.79
C LEU A 118 15.37 10.87 -7.24
N ARG A 119 15.38 11.14 -8.54
CA ARG A 119 15.93 12.37 -9.13
C ARG A 119 15.05 13.56 -8.74
N ARG A 120 15.65 14.46 -7.99
CA ARG A 120 15.01 15.69 -7.51
C ARG A 120 16.04 16.81 -7.44
N TYR A 121 15.60 18.04 -7.66
CA TYR A 121 16.46 19.22 -7.70
C TYR A 121 16.05 20.23 -6.62
N ASN A 122 17.00 20.61 -5.77
CA ASN A 122 16.86 21.68 -4.77
C ASN A 122 15.64 21.52 -3.83
N CYS A 123 15.49 20.34 -3.22
CA CYS A 123 14.33 19.98 -2.38
C CYS A 123 14.66 19.92 -0.88
N ALA A 124 15.54 20.80 -0.36
CA ALA A 124 16.04 20.71 1.02
C ALA A 124 14.95 20.61 2.13
N PRO A 125 13.82 21.35 2.07
CA PRO A 125 12.74 21.17 3.05
C PRO A 125 12.12 19.77 3.01
N GLN A 126 11.93 19.22 1.80
CA GLN A 126 11.40 17.88 1.58
C GLN A 126 12.38 16.80 2.06
N ASP A 127 13.68 16.97 1.79
CA ASP A 127 14.73 16.07 2.28
C ASP A 127 14.74 16.01 3.81
N HIS A 128 14.52 17.15 4.49
CA HIS A 128 14.43 17.20 5.95
C HIS A 128 13.17 16.49 6.47
N GLU A 129 12.03 16.69 5.83
CA GLU A 129 10.76 16.02 6.18
C GLU A 129 10.88 14.50 6.03
N VAL A 130 11.43 14.03 4.91
CA VAL A 130 11.69 12.61 4.66
C VAL A 130 12.70 12.06 5.66
N SER A 131 13.78 12.78 5.98
CA SER A 131 14.75 12.34 6.98
C SER A 131 14.12 12.15 8.36
N ARG A 132 13.25 13.08 8.78
CA ARG A 132 12.52 12.99 10.05
C ARG A 132 11.57 11.78 10.05
N PHE A 133 10.81 11.59 8.97
CA PHE A 133 9.91 10.46 8.82
C PHE A 133 10.65 9.12 8.81
N THR A 134 11.70 8.98 8.01
CA THR A 134 12.56 7.77 7.97
C THR A 134 13.06 7.39 9.35
N LYS A 135 13.56 8.35 10.15
CA LYS A 135 14.00 8.09 11.53
C LYS A 135 12.88 7.59 12.43
N SER A 136 11.65 8.06 12.25
CA SER A 136 10.49 7.56 13.02
C SER A 136 10.03 6.16 12.62
N VAL A 137 10.28 5.75 11.37
CA VAL A 137 9.94 4.41 10.87
C VAL A 137 11.02 3.38 11.23
N GLU A 138 12.29 3.75 11.13
CA GLU A 138 13.43 2.85 11.43
C GLU A 138 13.83 2.86 12.92
N GLY A 139 13.50 3.93 13.64
CA GLY A 139 13.77 4.08 15.06
C GLY A 139 12.72 3.44 15.97
N PRO A 140 12.93 3.47 17.30
CA PRO A 140 11.91 3.03 18.24
C PRO A 140 10.66 3.89 18.08
N TYR A 141 9.49 3.25 18.14
CA TYR A 141 8.22 3.96 18.08
C TYR A 141 8.16 4.99 19.21
N SER A 142 8.07 6.26 18.82
CA SER A 142 8.11 7.39 19.77
C SER A 142 6.73 7.73 20.37
N GLY A 143 5.66 7.05 19.95
CA GLY A 143 4.28 7.38 20.35
C GLY A 143 3.63 8.44 19.47
N ASP A 144 4.41 9.36 18.92
CA ASP A 144 3.89 10.43 18.06
C ASP A 144 3.85 10.00 16.60
N PRO A 145 2.65 9.82 16.00
CA PRO A 145 2.55 9.51 14.58
C PRO A 145 3.03 10.71 13.76
N ILE A 146 4.13 10.53 13.02
CA ILE A 146 4.57 11.48 12.01
C ILE A 146 3.88 11.10 10.70
N GLU A 147 3.20 12.05 10.08
CA GLU A 147 2.64 11.87 8.73
C GLU A 147 3.77 11.69 7.71
N GLY A 148 3.56 10.76 6.79
CA GLY A 148 4.47 10.44 5.72
C GLY A 148 4.43 11.52 4.65
N PRO A 149 5.59 12.09 4.27
CA PRO A 149 5.66 13.03 3.16
C PRO A 149 5.08 12.41 1.89
N ARG A 150 4.11 13.10 1.27
CA ARG A 150 3.36 12.58 0.10
C ARG A 150 4.25 12.07 -1.04
N VAL A 151 5.39 12.73 -1.28
CA VAL A 151 6.37 12.32 -2.29
C VAL A 151 6.80 10.86 -2.15
N LEU A 152 6.82 10.30 -0.94
CA LEU A 152 7.19 8.91 -0.73
C LEU A 152 6.11 7.96 -1.29
N ALA A 153 4.84 8.30 -1.12
CA ALA A 153 3.74 7.57 -1.75
C ALA A 153 3.77 7.72 -3.28
N ASP A 154 3.96 8.95 -3.77
CA ASP A 154 3.99 9.25 -5.20
C ASP A 154 5.08 8.44 -5.93
N ILE A 155 6.25 8.21 -5.31
CA ILE A 155 7.32 7.36 -5.87
C ILE A 155 6.86 5.91 -6.03
N VAL A 156 6.20 5.36 -5.01
CA VAL A 156 5.70 3.98 -5.03
C VAL A 156 4.66 3.84 -6.13
N GLU A 157 3.71 4.76 -6.20
CA GLU A 157 2.68 4.80 -7.23
C GLU A 157 3.29 4.91 -8.62
N ALA A 158 4.22 5.84 -8.84
CA ALA A 158 4.87 6.00 -10.14
C ALA A 158 5.63 4.74 -10.59
N ILE A 159 6.34 4.06 -9.67
CA ILE A 159 7.02 2.79 -9.97
C ILE A 159 6.00 1.70 -10.32
N VAL A 160 4.90 1.60 -9.57
CA VAL A 160 3.82 0.64 -9.83
C VAL A 160 3.16 0.92 -11.19
N GLY A 161 2.93 2.19 -11.53
CA GLY A 161 2.44 2.62 -12.84
C GLY A 161 3.38 2.21 -13.98
N ALA A 162 4.70 2.35 -13.78
CA ALA A 162 5.71 1.91 -14.74
C ALA A 162 5.69 0.38 -14.93
N VAL A 163 5.62 -0.39 -13.85
CA VAL A 163 5.47 -1.86 -13.88
C VAL A 163 4.21 -2.26 -14.65
N TYR A 164 3.09 -1.59 -14.38
CA TYR A 164 1.83 -1.94 -15.01
C TYR A 164 1.85 -1.71 -16.53
N LEU A 165 2.48 -0.62 -16.98
CA LEU A 165 2.69 -0.37 -18.40
C LEU A 165 3.68 -1.35 -19.05
N ASP A 166 4.82 -1.62 -18.41
CA ASP A 166 5.85 -2.50 -18.95
C ASP A 166 5.37 -3.96 -19.06
N SER A 167 4.60 -4.41 -18.08
CA SER A 167 3.97 -5.72 -18.07
C SER A 167 2.86 -5.91 -19.11
N LYS A 168 2.47 -4.83 -19.83
CA LYS A 168 1.34 -4.79 -20.78
C LYS A 168 -0.02 -4.92 -20.11
N LEU A 169 -0.18 -4.21 -18.99
CA LEU A 169 -1.40 -4.19 -18.17
C LEU A 169 -1.74 -5.57 -17.59
N ASP A 170 -0.72 -6.36 -17.26
CA ASP A 170 -0.89 -7.68 -16.68
C ASP A 170 -1.22 -7.54 -15.18
N LEU A 171 -2.49 -7.80 -14.85
CA LEU A 171 -2.99 -7.69 -13.48
C LEU A 171 -2.37 -8.73 -12.54
N GLU A 172 -2.01 -9.93 -13.03
CA GLU A 172 -1.40 -10.96 -12.17
C GLU A 172 0.02 -10.57 -11.79
N VAL A 173 0.79 -10.04 -12.74
CA VAL A 173 2.13 -9.47 -12.49
C VAL A 173 2.01 -8.29 -11.53
N LEU A 174 1.06 -7.38 -11.76
CA LEU A 174 0.82 -6.24 -10.88
C LEU A 174 0.49 -6.68 -9.45
N GLN A 175 -0.39 -7.68 -9.28
CA GLN A 175 -0.73 -8.23 -7.96
C GLN A 175 0.50 -8.82 -7.26
N LYS A 176 1.32 -9.59 -7.97
CA LYS A 176 2.55 -10.17 -7.41
C LYS A 176 3.51 -9.08 -6.94
N VAL A 177 3.73 -8.06 -7.77
CA VAL A 177 4.58 -6.91 -7.44
C VAL A 177 4.02 -6.14 -6.26
N ALA A 178 2.72 -5.81 -6.24
CA ALA A 178 2.08 -5.10 -5.15
C ALA A 178 2.20 -5.85 -3.82
N LYS A 179 1.99 -7.18 -3.82
CA LYS A 179 2.17 -8.00 -2.61
C LYS A 179 3.59 -7.89 -2.08
N LEU A 180 4.59 -8.17 -2.93
CA LEU A 180 6.00 -8.20 -2.53
C LEU A 180 6.53 -6.82 -2.12
N LEU A 181 6.17 -5.77 -2.87
CA LEU A 181 6.61 -4.41 -2.61
C LEU A 181 6.06 -3.90 -1.28
N CYS A 182 4.75 -4.09 -1.05
CA CYS A 182 4.00 -3.45 0.03
C CYS A 182 3.98 -4.22 1.36
N GLU A 183 4.61 -5.41 1.45
CA GLU A 183 4.72 -6.14 2.72
C GLU A 183 5.19 -5.23 3.89
N PRO A 184 4.57 -5.36 5.09
CA PRO A 184 3.47 -6.27 5.44
C PRO A 184 2.12 -5.83 4.85
N ILE A 185 1.34 -6.74 4.25
CA ILE A 185 -0.02 -6.40 3.76
C ILE A 185 -1.00 -6.36 4.93
N ILE A 186 -1.76 -5.27 5.05
CA ILE A 186 -2.79 -5.12 6.07
C ILE A 186 -4.01 -5.94 5.63
N THR A 187 -4.18 -7.12 6.21
CA THR A 187 -5.30 -8.03 5.94
C THR A 187 -6.12 -8.24 7.21
N LYS A 188 -7.37 -8.70 7.07
CA LYS A 188 -8.18 -9.13 8.22
C LYS A 188 -7.43 -10.11 9.12
N LYS A 189 -6.77 -11.10 8.53
CA LYS A 189 -5.96 -12.08 9.27
C LYS A 189 -4.83 -11.39 10.04
N ALA A 190 -4.01 -10.59 9.38
CA ALA A 190 -2.88 -9.90 10.02
C ALA A 190 -3.34 -8.94 11.14
N LEU A 191 -4.46 -8.24 10.95
CA LEU A 191 -5.06 -7.38 11.96
C LEU A 191 -5.61 -8.14 13.17
N LEU A 192 -6.08 -9.38 12.99
CA LEU A 192 -6.53 -10.21 14.11
C LEU A 192 -5.37 -10.81 14.91
N GLU A 193 -4.29 -11.17 14.21
CA GLU A 193 -3.07 -11.76 14.77
C GLU A 193 -2.21 -10.73 15.51
N ASP A 194 -1.94 -9.57 14.89
CA ASP A 194 -1.14 -8.49 15.45
C ASP A 194 -1.72 -7.10 15.11
N PRO A 195 -2.81 -6.69 15.79
CA PRO A 195 -3.46 -5.43 15.53
C PRO A 195 -2.54 -4.22 15.70
N GLU A 196 -1.72 -4.20 16.76
CA GLU A 196 -0.89 -3.04 17.09
C GLU A 196 0.16 -2.79 16.00
N SER A 197 0.87 -3.83 15.56
CA SER A 197 1.83 -3.67 14.47
C SER A 197 1.15 -3.25 13.16
N MET A 198 -0.01 -3.80 12.83
CA MET A 198 -0.72 -3.46 11.59
C MET A 198 -1.33 -2.05 11.61
N LEU A 199 -1.82 -1.58 12.76
CA LEU A 199 -2.35 -0.21 12.89
C LEU A 199 -1.21 0.82 12.89
N ASN A 200 -0.05 0.49 13.45
CA ASN A 200 1.12 1.37 13.42
C ASN A 200 1.61 1.67 12.00
N GLU A 201 1.37 0.78 11.05
CA GLU A 201 1.65 1.00 9.63
C GLU A 201 0.84 2.15 9.02
N LEU A 202 -0.25 2.55 9.67
CA LEU A 202 -1.17 3.58 9.19
C LEU A 202 -1.11 4.88 10.00
N GLY A 203 -0.35 4.91 11.10
CA GLY A 203 -0.32 6.08 11.98
C GLY A 203 -1.73 6.41 12.48
N GLY A 204 -2.29 7.54 12.04
CA GLY A 204 -3.67 7.92 12.31
C GLY A 204 -4.66 7.61 11.17
N GLU A 205 -4.20 7.37 9.94
CA GLU A 205 -5.08 7.13 8.79
C GLU A 205 -5.82 5.80 8.95
N HIS A 206 -7.15 5.77 8.75
CA HIS A 206 -7.98 4.54 8.81
C HIS A 206 -7.92 3.74 10.13
N ARG A 207 -7.20 4.22 11.15
CA ARG A 207 -6.97 3.47 12.40
C ARG A 207 -8.27 3.16 13.12
N GLU A 208 -9.12 4.17 13.29
CA GLU A 208 -10.41 4.02 13.97
C GLU A 208 -11.34 3.04 13.22
N ASP A 209 -11.43 3.17 11.90
CA ASP A 209 -12.23 2.27 11.06
C ASP A 209 -11.78 0.82 11.22
N LEU A 210 -10.47 0.57 11.22
CA LEU A 210 -9.90 -0.76 11.38
C LEU A 210 -10.07 -1.31 12.80
N GLU A 211 -9.94 -0.48 13.83
CA GLU A 211 -10.21 -0.87 15.21
C GLU A 211 -11.66 -1.34 15.37
N ILE A 212 -12.63 -0.62 14.76
CA ILE A 212 -14.04 -1.04 14.71
C ILE A 212 -14.18 -2.39 13.99
N LYS A 213 -13.52 -2.57 12.84
CA LYS A 213 -13.56 -3.84 12.08
C LYS A 213 -12.94 -5.00 12.86
N ILE A 214 -11.81 -4.81 13.52
CA ILE A 214 -11.17 -5.83 14.39
C ILE A 214 -12.15 -6.30 15.47
N LEU A 215 -12.82 -5.37 16.15
CA LEU A 215 -13.81 -5.70 17.17
C LEU A 215 -14.99 -6.49 16.59
N ALA A 216 -15.50 -6.10 15.41
CA ALA A 216 -16.58 -6.80 14.74
C ALA A 216 -16.18 -8.23 14.32
N TRP A 217 -15.01 -8.39 13.70
CA TRP A 217 -14.51 -9.69 13.27
C TRP A 217 -14.25 -10.65 14.44
N ARG A 218 -13.74 -10.16 15.58
CA ARG A 218 -13.56 -10.96 16.80
C ARG A 218 -14.88 -11.47 17.38
N LYS A 219 -15.93 -10.64 17.38
CA LYS A 219 -17.26 -11.07 17.84
C LYS A 219 -17.82 -12.19 16.98
N VAL A 220 -17.68 -12.09 15.66
CA VAL A 220 -18.11 -13.16 14.73
C VAL A 220 -17.31 -14.44 14.97
N ALA A 221 -15.99 -14.35 15.15
CA ALA A 221 -15.15 -15.51 15.42
C ALA A 221 -15.56 -16.24 16.71
N ASN A 222 -15.84 -15.51 17.79
CA ASN A 222 -16.29 -16.10 19.06
C ASN A 222 -17.67 -16.77 18.93
N VAL A 223 -18.59 -16.19 18.17
CA VAL A 223 -19.92 -16.81 17.94
C VAL A 223 -19.79 -18.10 17.12
N VAL A 224 -18.84 -18.17 16.19
CA VAL A 224 -18.60 -19.41 15.41
C VAL A 224 -17.94 -20.49 16.29
N ASP A 225 -17.12 -20.10 17.26
CA ASP A 225 -16.52 -21.02 18.23
C ASP A 225 -17.56 -21.53 19.24
N ASP A 226 -18.36 -20.62 19.83
CA ASP A 226 -19.45 -20.96 20.78
C ASP A 226 -20.61 -21.72 20.09
N GLY A 227 -20.86 -21.44 18.81
CA GLY A 227 -21.98 -21.95 18.04
C GLY A 227 -21.72 -23.26 17.29
N ARG A 228 -20.48 -23.78 17.28
CA ARG A 228 -20.15 -25.05 16.61
C ARG A 228 -20.64 -26.30 17.34
N GLU A 229 -21.47 -26.17 18.39
CA GLU A 229 -22.23 -27.31 18.93
C GLU A 229 -23.71 -27.04 19.24
N GLN A 230 -24.30 -25.92 18.80
CA GLN A 230 -25.75 -25.74 18.93
C GLN A 230 -26.35 -25.34 17.59
N ALA A 231 -26.86 -26.37 16.90
CA ALA A 231 -27.81 -26.20 15.81
C ALA A 231 -28.97 -25.33 16.33
N ILE A 232 -28.94 -24.05 15.99
CA ILE A 232 -30.03 -23.12 16.28
C ILE A 232 -31.19 -23.56 15.38
N THR A 233 -32.05 -24.42 15.93
CA THR A 233 -33.38 -24.66 15.40
C THR A 233 -34.12 -23.34 15.50
N THR A 234 -34.40 -22.71 14.36
CA THR A 234 -35.23 -21.51 14.27
C THR A 234 -36.67 -21.87 14.64
N SER A 235 -36.99 -21.86 15.93
CA SER A 235 -38.35 -21.89 16.45
C SER A 235 -38.57 -20.59 17.23
N GLY A 236 -39.05 -19.56 16.53
CA GLY A 236 -39.31 -18.26 17.15
C GLY A 236 -39.61 -17.14 16.17
N LEU A 237 -40.32 -17.41 15.07
CA LEU A 237 -40.88 -16.35 14.23
C LEU A 237 -42.13 -15.80 14.95
N GLY A 238 -41.90 -14.82 15.82
CA GLY A 238 -42.93 -13.97 16.40
C GLY A 238 -43.15 -12.74 15.51
N ASN A 239 -44.29 -12.75 14.82
CA ASN A 239 -45.07 -11.63 14.28
C ASN A 239 -44.40 -10.24 14.21
N GLY A 240 -43.96 -9.86 13.00
CA GLY A 240 -43.64 -8.49 12.65
C GLY A 240 -43.71 -8.30 11.13
N SER A 241 -44.83 -7.72 10.68
CA SER A 241 -45.10 -7.05 9.40
C SER A 241 -44.20 -7.43 8.21
N GLU A 242 -44.81 -8.20 7.30
CA GLU A 242 -44.45 -8.33 5.90
C GLU A 242 -44.25 -6.94 5.28
N ASP A 243 -43.01 -6.53 5.04
CA ASP A 243 -42.56 -5.77 3.87
C ASP A 243 -41.04 -5.54 3.97
N GLU A 244 -40.32 -5.81 2.88
CA GLU A 244 -38.89 -5.50 2.65
C GLU A 244 -37.78 -6.39 3.25
N VAL A 245 -37.97 -7.72 3.32
CA VAL A 245 -36.81 -8.67 3.31
C VAL A 245 -36.95 -9.66 2.16
N GLY A 246 -37.11 -9.11 0.96
CA GLY A 246 -37.04 -9.85 -0.29
C GLY A 246 -35.58 -9.97 -0.77
N LYS A 247 -35.14 -11.22 -0.99
CA LYS A 247 -33.95 -11.64 -1.76
C LYS A 247 -32.63 -11.82 -0.99
N LEU A 248 -32.66 -12.48 0.16
CA LEU A 248 -31.52 -13.34 0.52
C LEU A 248 -31.69 -14.67 -0.25
N ARG A 249 -31.03 -14.73 -1.40
CA ARG A 249 -30.95 -15.92 -2.26
C ARG A 249 -30.17 -17.01 -1.52
N THR A 250 -30.89 -17.94 -0.92
CA THR A 250 -30.35 -19.24 -0.51
C THR A 250 -29.96 -20.02 -1.76
N ILE A 251 -28.67 -19.97 -2.12
CA ILE A 251 -28.09 -20.90 -3.08
C ILE A 251 -27.98 -22.23 -2.35
N ARG A 252 -29.00 -23.08 -2.51
CA ARG A 252 -28.91 -24.50 -2.15
C ARG A 252 -27.93 -25.15 -3.13
N ILE A 253 -26.83 -25.62 -2.57
CA ILE A 253 -25.97 -26.62 -3.21
C ILE A 253 -26.73 -27.94 -3.03
N GLU A 254 -27.45 -28.37 -4.06
CA GLU A 254 -27.99 -29.73 -4.11
C GLU A 254 -26.81 -30.67 -4.39
N GLU A 255 -26.37 -31.37 -3.34
CA GLU A 255 -25.61 -32.60 -3.45
C GLU A 255 -26.58 -33.74 -3.82
N ALA A 256 -26.51 -34.21 -5.07
CA ALA A 256 -26.74 -35.60 -5.53
C ALA A 256 -26.64 -35.68 -7.06
#